data_AF-A0A2V7DAP8-F1
#
_entry.id   AF-A0A2V7DAP8-F1
#
_cell.length_a   1.000
_cell.length_b   1.000
_cell.length_c   1.000
_cell.angle_alpha   90.00
_cell.angle_beta   90.00
_cell.angle_gamma   90.00
#
_symmetry.space_group_name_H-M   'P 1'
#
loop_
_entity.id
_entity.type
_entity.pdbx_description
1 polymer ?
#
loop_
_entity_poly.entity_id
_entity_poly.type
_entity_poly.pdbx_seq_one_letter_code
_entity_poly.pdbx_strand_id
1 'polypeptide(L)'
;MAQPGSRYSPVRPLTPDERALLFYYCLNHTVTRCLICARSYFLSELVADLLSGRTHLCPQCRRDLTENVRTHVYACGIMPDEVRQKAQALREMAQHLVKESRQLRDKADVLIREAEAAVEETRRGLWQALKATRPST
;
A
#
# COMPACT_ATOMS: atom_id res chain seq x y z
N MET A 1 -23.27 25.59 1.62
CA MET A 1 -22.92 24.24 1.13
C MET A 1 -21.46 24.27 0.69
N ALA A 2 -20.56 23.70 1.49
CA ALA A 2 -19.14 23.55 1.14
C ALA A 2 -18.62 22.28 1.80
N GLN A 3 -18.28 21.27 1.00
CA GLN A 3 -17.55 20.09 1.48
C GLN A 3 -16.06 20.34 1.24
N PRO A 4 -15.20 20.30 2.26
CA PRO A 4 -13.76 20.34 2.05
C PRO A 4 -13.26 18.95 1.66
N GLY A 5 -12.46 18.93 0.59
CA GLY A 5 -11.87 17.73 0.01
C GLY A 5 -11.06 16.92 1.03
N SER A 6 -11.52 15.70 1.27
CA SER A 6 -10.69 14.66 1.86
C SER A 6 -9.78 14.11 0.77
N ARG A 7 -8.52 14.54 0.76
CA ARG A 7 -7.45 13.84 0.04
C ARG A 7 -7.36 12.43 0.64
N TYR A 8 -8.07 11.48 0.05
CA TYR A 8 -8.00 10.06 0.41
C TYR A 8 -6.59 9.56 0.06
N SER A 9 -5.65 9.63 1.01
CA SER A 9 -4.54 8.69 1.02
C SER A 9 -5.14 7.31 1.33
N PRO A 10 -4.95 6.29 0.47
CA PRO A 10 -5.42 4.95 0.79
C PRO A 10 -4.70 4.49 2.05
N VAL A 11 -5.43 4.40 3.15
CA VAL A 11 -4.90 3.84 4.40
C VAL A 11 -4.59 2.37 4.12
N ARG A 12 -3.32 1.98 4.27
CA ARG A 12 -2.90 0.60 4.09
C ARG A 12 -3.48 -0.24 5.23
N PRO A 13 -4.38 -1.21 4.94
CA PRO A 13 -4.94 -2.07 5.97
C PRO A 13 -3.83 -2.88 6.67
N LEU A 14 -4.11 -3.39 7.86
CA LEU A 14 -3.19 -4.30 8.51
C LEU A 14 -3.04 -5.58 7.68
N THR A 15 -1.80 -6.05 7.56
CA THR A 15 -1.49 -7.34 6.93
C THR A 15 -2.04 -8.50 7.75
N PRO A 16 -2.20 -9.70 7.15
CA PRO A 16 -2.56 -10.90 7.91
C PRO A 16 -1.63 -11.18 9.09
N ASP A 17 -0.32 -10.97 8.92
CA ASP A 17 0.67 -11.17 9.98
C ASP A 17 0.53 -10.14 11.11
N GLU A 18 0.40 -8.85 10.77
CA GLU A 18 0.14 -7.78 11.75
C GLU A 18 -1.13 -8.09 12.57
N ARG A 19 -2.20 -8.58 11.90
CA ARG A 19 -3.44 -8.98 12.57
C ARG A 19 -3.24 -10.18 13.48
N ALA A 20 -2.55 -11.22 13.01
CA ALA A 20 -2.28 -12.40 13.82
C ALA A 20 -1.52 -12.04 15.10
N LEU A 21 -0.47 -11.20 15.00
CA LEU A 21 0.29 -10.73 16.15
C LEU A 21 -0.56 -9.96 17.16
N LEU A 22 -1.49 -9.13 16.71
CA LEU A 22 -2.45 -8.46 17.58
C LEU A 22 -3.35 -9.45 18.32
N PHE A 23 -3.88 -10.45 17.61
CA PHE A 23 -4.74 -11.47 18.21
C PHE A 23 -3.98 -12.34 19.23
N TYR A 24 -2.73 -12.70 18.96
CA TYR A 24 -1.96 -13.56 19.88
C TYR A 24 -1.43 -12.82 21.10
N TYR A 25 -0.92 -11.59 20.92
CA TYR A 25 -0.17 -10.90 21.97
C TYR A 25 -0.86 -9.65 22.53
N CYS A 26 -1.84 -9.08 21.82
CA CYS A 26 -2.30 -7.71 22.10
C CYS A 26 -3.79 -7.55 22.42
N LEU A 27 -4.53 -8.64 22.62
CA LEU A 27 -5.97 -8.56 22.94
C LEU A 27 -6.26 -7.93 24.32
N ASN A 28 -5.34 -8.09 25.28
CA ASN A 28 -5.59 -7.79 26.68
C ASN A 28 -4.90 -6.51 27.17
N HIS A 29 -4.45 -5.65 26.26
CA HIS A 29 -3.87 -4.35 26.59
C HIS A 29 -4.19 -3.28 25.56
N THR A 30 -3.86 -2.04 25.89
CA THR A 30 -4.11 -0.91 25.01
C THR A 30 -3.16 -0.93 23.81
N VAL A 31 -3.73 -0.98 22.61
CA VAL A 31 -2.98 -1.11 21.35
C VAL A 31 -2.81 0.22 20.63
N THR A 32 -3.56 1.24 21.02
CA THR A 32 -3.50 2.55 20.36
C THR A 32 -3.99 3.67 21.26
N ARG A 33 -3.57 4.89 20.95
CA ARG A 33 -4.11 6.12 21.51
C ARG A 33 -4.61 7.03 20.40
N CYS A 34 -5.84 7.51 20.54
CA CYS A 34 -6.36 8.58 19.69
C CYS A 34 -5.86 9.92 20.22
N LEU A 35 -5.07 10.64 19.44
CA LEU A 35 -4.53 11.96 19.84
C LEU A 35 -5.61 13.05 19.91
N ILE A 36 -6.68 12.93 19.12
CA ILE A 36 -7.79 13.90 19.12
C ILE A 36 -8.66 13.72 20.37
N CYS A 37 -9.02 12.49 20.70
CA CYS A 37 -9.85 12.18 21.86
C CYS A 37 -9.02 12.02 23.15
N ALA A 38 -7.69 12.04 23.05
CA ALA A 38 -6.71 11.79 24.10
C ALA A 38 -6.87 10.46 24.86
N ARG A 39 -7.63 9.49 24.32
CA ARG A 39 -7.96 8.21 24.94
C ARG A 39 -7.19 7.05 24.32
N SER A 40 -6.81 6.09 25.16
CA SER A 40 -6.24 4.81 24.75
C SER A 40 -7.33 3.76 24.60
N TYR A 41 -7.13 2.82 23.68
CA TYR A 41 -8.12 1.80 23.36
C TYR A 41 -7.48 0.41 23.27
N PHE A 42 -8.22 -0.59 23.73
CA PHE A 42 -7.99 -2.00 23.40
C PHE A 42 -8.38 -2.28 21.95
N LEU A 43 -7.90 -3.40 21.39
CA LEU A 43 -8.26 -3.78 20.01
C LEU A 43 -9.77 -3.96 19.83
N SER A 44 -10.43 -4.59 20.81
CA SER A 44 -11.87 -4.90 20.80
C SER A 44 -12.76 -3.67 20.89
N GLU A 45 -12.23 -2.53 21.35
CA GLU A 45 -12.98 -1.28 21.45
C GLU A 45 -13.01 -0.50 20.14
N LEU A 46 -12.16 -0.83 19.17
CA LEU A 46 -12.07 -0.11 17.91
C LEU A 46 -13.25 -0.46 16.99
N VAL A 47 -13.71 0.54 16.24
CA VAL A 47 -14.87 0.39 15.36
C VAL A 47 -14.42 -0.02 13.96
N ALA A 48 -15.17 -0.94 13.35
CA ALA A 48 -15.05 -1.27 11.95
C ALA A 48 -16.14 -0.57 11.13
N ASP A 49 -15.75 0.00 9.99
CA ASP A 49 -16.64 0.43 8.92
C ASP A 49 -16.51 -0.58 7.77
N LEU A 50 -17.50 -1.47 7.67
CA LEU A 50 -17.53 -2.53 6.67
C LEU A 50 -17.71 -2.00 5.25
N LEU A 51 -18.27 -0.81 5.07
CA LEU A 51 -18.47 -0.21 3.74
C LEU A 51 -17.15 0.31 3.16
N SER A 52 -16.30 0.91 4.02
CA SER A 52 -14.98 1.38 3.60
C SER A 52 -13.86 0.37 3.80
N GLY A 53 -14.15 -0.78 4.42
CA GLY A 53 -13.17 -1.83 4.75
C GLY A 53 -12.18 -1.43 5.86
N ARG A 54 -12.43 -0.32 6.57
CA ARG A 54 -11.56 0.16 7.65
C ARG A 54 -11.95 -0.49 8.96
N THR A 55 -11.00 -1.10 9.65
CA THR A 55 -11.28 -1.95 10.82
C THR A 55 -10.83 -1.38 12.16
N HIS A 56 -10.10 -0.27 12.18
CA HIS A 56 -9.47 0.29 13.39
C HIS A 56 -9.82 1.76 13.57
N LEU A 57 -11.10 2.10 13.61
CA LEU A 57 -11.57 3.47 13.77
C LEU A 57 -11.74 3.83 15.25
N CYS A 58 -11.47 5.08 15.59
CA CYS A 58 -11.78 5.63 16.91
C CYS A 58 -13.31 5.61 17.15
N PRO A 59 -13.79 5.09 18.29
CA PRO A 59 -15.23 5.05 18.59
C PRO A 59 -15.91 6.42 18.69
N GLN A 60 -15.12 7.46 19.03
CA GLN A 60 -15.63 8.80 19.30
C GLN A 60 -15.57 9.70 18.07
N CYS A 61 -14.40 9.83 17.45
CA CYS A 61 -14.20 10.74 16.31
C CYS A 61 -14.13 10.04 14.95
N ARG A 62 -14.26 8.70 14.90
CA ARG A 62 -14.16 7.85 13.69
C ARG A 62 -12.87 8.02 12.89
N ARG A 63 -11.84 8.66 13.46
CA ARG A 63 -10.53 8.75 12.83
C ARG A 63 -9.92 7.36 12.68
N ASP A 64 -9.28 7.11 11.55
CA ASP A 64 -8.56 5.88 11.30
C ASP A 64 -7.30 5.82 12.17
N LEU A 65 -7.20 4.79 13.01
CA LEU A 65 -6.08 4.54 13.91
C LEU A 65 -5.22 3.36 13.45
N THR A 66 -5.42 2.84 12.22
CA THR A 66 -4.71 1.67 11.68
C THR A 66 -3.19 1.82 11.77
N GLU A 67 -2.64 3.00 11.46
CA GLU A 67 -1.19 3.23 11.54
C GLU A 67 -0.67 3.24 12.98
N ASN A 68 -1.46 3.77 13.92
CA ASN A 68 -1.10 3.75 15.33
C ASN A 68 -1.09 2.31 15.87
N VAL A 69 -2.08 1.51 15.47
CA VAL A 69 -2.15 0.08 15.80
C VAL A 69 -0.96 -0.67 15.17
N ARG A 70 -0.60 -0.38 13.92
CA ARG A 70 0.60 -0.95 13.28
C ARG A 70 1.87 -0.61 14.04
N THR A 71 2.02 0.66 14.44
CA THR A 71 3.17 1.11 15.23
C THR A 71 3.27 0.34 16.54
N HIS A 72 2.13 0.09 17.19
CA HIS A 72 2.09 -0.74 18.39
C HIS A 72 2.60 -2.16 18.16
N VAL A 73 2.22 -2.84 17.07
CA VAL A 73 2.69 -4.21 16.78
C VAL A 73 4.21 -4.31 16.80
N TYR A 74 4.91 -3.33 16.22
CA TYR A 74 6.38 -3.34 16.15
C TYR A 74 7.07 -2.82 17.43
N ALA A 75 6.33 -2.15 18.32
CA ALA A 75 6.84 -1.58 19.57
C ALA A 75 6.27 -2.26 20.83
N CYS A 76 5.47 -3.32 20.68
CA CYS A 76 4.74 -3.93 21.79
C CYS A 76 5.68 -4.62 22.78
N GLY A 77 5.85 -4.06 23.97
CA GLY A 77 6.72 -4.63 25.01
C GLY A 77 6.26 -5.99 25.58
N ILE A 78 5.03 -6.43 25.30
CA ILE A 78 4.52 -7.75 25.73
C ILE A 78 4.96 -8.87 24.78
N MET A 79 5.14 -8.55 23.50
CA MET A 79 5.53 -9.53 22.50
C MET A 79 6.99 -9.93 22.68
N PRO A 80 7.38 -11.22 22.61
CA PRO A 80 8.77 -11.64 22.72
C PRO A 80 9.67 -10.95 21.69
N ASP A 81 10.89 -10.62 22.07
CA ASP A 81 11.85 -9.88 21.25
C ASP A 81 12.12 -10.58 19.92
N GLU A 82 12.26 -11.91 19.91
CA GLU A 82 12.50 -12.69 18.71
C GLU A 82 11.33 -12.60 17.73
N VAL A 83 10.10 -12.55 18.24
CA VAL A 83 8.89 -12.41 17.42
C VAL A 83 8.83 -11.02 16.81
N ARG A 84 9.11 -9.97 17.60
CA ARG A 84 9.17 -8.59 17.08
C ARG A 84 10.22 -8.43 16.00
N GLN A 85 11.42 -8.96 16.22
CA GLN A 85 12.52 -8.90 15.25
C GLN A 85 12.16 -9.62 13.95
N LYS A 86 11.58 -10.82 14.02
CA LYS A 86 11.12 -11.55 12.83
C LYS A 86 10.01 -10.80 12.09
N ALA A 87 9.03 -10.26 12.81
CA ALA A 87 7.95 -9.47 12.22
C ALA A 87 8.49 -8.22 11.49
N GLN A 88 9.47 -7.54 12.08
CA GLN A 88 10.14 -6.40 11.48
C GLN A 88 10.91 -6.79 10.21
N ALA A 89 11.72 -7.86 10.27
CA ALA A 89 12.47 -8.36 9.13
C ALA A 89 11.54 -8.76 7.96
N LEU A 90 10.45 -9.47 8.24
CA LEU A 90 9.44 -9.83 7.23
C LEU A 90 8.83 -8.59 6.57
N ARG A 91 8.54 -7.54 7.35
CA ARG A 91 8.02 -6.28 6.83
C ARG A 91 9.02 -5.61 5.89
N GLU A 92 10.28 -5.53 6.29
CA GLU A 92 11.35 -4.92 5.49
C GLU A 92 11.57 -5.67 4.18
N MET A 93 11.60 -7.00 4.23
CA MET A 93 11.67 -7.86 3.04
C MET A 93 10.48 -7.62 2.11
N ALA A 94 9.26 -7.57 2.65
CA ALA A 94 8.06 -7.30 1.87
C ALA A 94 8.11 -5.91 1.20
N GLN A 95 8.62 -4.90 1.90
CA GLN A 95 8.81 -3.55 1.34
C GLN A 95 9.83 -3.55 0.21
N HIS A 96 10.94 -4.29 0.38
CA HIS A 96 11.94 -4.46 -0.65
C HIS A 96 11.35 -5.11 -1.91
N LEU A 97 10.61 -6.21 -1.75
CA LEU A 97 9.96 -6.92 -2.87
C LEU A 97 8.94 -6.04 -3.59
N VAL A 98 8.15 -5.24 -2.87
CA VAL A 98 7.21 -4.29 -3.51
C VAL A 98 7.96 -3.25 -4.32
N LYS A 99 9.08 -2.72 -3.81
CA LYS A 99 9.92 -1.76 -4.52
C LYS A 99 10.52 -2.39 -5.79
N GLU A 100 11.09 -3.58 -5.67
CA GLU A 100 11.67 -4.32 -6.78
C GLU A 100 10.62 -4.63 -7.85
N SER A 101 9.44 -5.10 -7.44
CA SER A 101 8.32 -5.35 -8.34
C SER A 101 7.90 -4.10 -9.13
N ARG A 102 7.86 -2.93 -8.48
CA ARG A 102 7.59 -1.65 -9.16
C ARG A 102 8.67 -1.33 -10.19
N GLN A 103 9.94 -1.44 -9.79
CA GLN A 103 11.05 -1.18 -10.71
C GLN A 103 11.06 -2.11 -11.92
N LEU A 104 10.69 -3.38 -11.75
CA LEU A 104 10.57 -4.33 -12.85
C LEU A 104 9.42 -3.97 -13.80
N ARG A 105 8.27 -3.54 -13.25
CA ARG A 105 7.15 -3.05 -14.07
C ARG A 105 7.53 -1.80 -14.85
N ASP A 106 8.15 -0.82 -14.20
CA ASP A 106 8.58 0.42 -14.86
C ASP A 106 9.56 0.13 -16.01
N LYS A 107 10.49 -0.82 -15.81
CA LYS A 107 11.40 -1.28 -16.86
C LYS A 107 10.68 -1.98 -18.02
N ALA A 108 9.71 -2.85 -17.71
CA ALA A 108 8.92 -3.52 -18.74
C ALA A 108 8.13 -2.51 -19.59
N ASP A 109 7.52 -1.49 -18.95
CA ASP A 109 6.78 -0.44 -19.66
C ASP A 109 7.68 0.36 -20.61
N VAL A 110 8.91 0.66 -20.20
CA VAL A 110 9.90 1.32 -21.08
C VAL A 110 10.23 0.44 -22.28
N LEU A 111 10.54 -0.84 -22.06
CA LEU A 111 10.88 -1.77 -23.14
C LEU A 111 9.73 -1.95 -24.15
N ILE A 112 8.49 -1.99 -23.67
CA ILE A 112 7.30 -2.07 -24.54
C ILE A 112 7.24 -0.83 -25.44
N ARG A 113 7.40 0.37 -24.88
CA ARG A 113 7.36 1.62 -25.67
C ARG A 113 8.50 1.72 -26.67
N GLU A 114 9.69 1.26 -26.33
CA GLU A 114 10.83 1.21 -27.24
C GLU A 114 10.55 0.25 -28.41
N ALA A 115 9.97 -0.93 -28.13
CA ALA A 115 9.57 -1.88 -29.15
C ALA A 115 8.49 -1.31 -30.09
N GLU A 116 7.47 -0.66 -29.53
CA GLU A 116 6.42 0.02 -30.31
C GLU A 116 7.01 1.11 -31.22
N ALA A 117 7.95 1.91 -30.72
CA ALA A 117 8.61 2.96 -31.48
C ALA A 117 9.44 2.39 -32.65
N ALA A 118 10.17 1.30 -32.42
CA ALA A 118 10.96 0.62 -33.45
C ALA A 118 10.08 -0.01 -34.55
N VAL A 119 8.95 -0.60 -34.16
CA VAL A 119 7.96 -1.13 -35.11
C VAL A 119 7.38 -0.02 -35.96
N GLU A 120 7.01 1.11 -35.36
CA GLU A 120 6.45 2.24 -36.10
C GLU A 120 7.49 2.87 -37.05
N GLU A 121 8.76 2.95 -36.63
CA GLU A 121 9.84 3.39 -37.51
C GLU A 121 10.01 2.48 -38.72
N THR A 122 10.03 1.16 -38.50
CA THR A 122 10.10 0.15 -39.56
C THR A 122 8.93 0.30 -40.53
N ARG A 123 7.72 0.48 -39.99
CA ARG A 123 6.49 0.69 -40.77
C ARG A 123 6.58 1.96 -41.63
N ARG A 124 7.05 3.07 -41.06
CA ARG A 124 7.27 4.32 -41.80
C ARG A 124 8.28 4.15 -42.93
N GLY A 125 9.39 3.48 -42.67
CA GLY A 125 10.41 3.19 -43.68
C GLY A 125 9.85 2.39 -44.86
N LEU A 126 9.08 1.33 -44.58
CA LEU A 126 8.41 0.53 -45.59
C LEU A 126 7.46 1.39 -46.45
N TRP A 127 6.63 2.22 -45.83
CA TRP A 127 5.72 3.10 -46.55
C TRP A 127 6.43 4.13 -47.43
N GLN A 128 7.56 4.67 -46.97
CA GLN A 128 8.36 5.59 -47.77
C GLN A 128 8.96 4.89 -49.00
N ALA A 129 9.48 3.67 -48.84
CA ALA A 129 10.01 2.88 -49.95
C ALA A 129 8.92 2.55 -50.99
N LEU A 130 7.72 2.15 -50.54
CA LEU A 130 6.58 1.88 -51.43
C LEU A 130 6.11 3.11 -52.20
N LYS A 131 6.17 4.30 -51.59
CA LYS A 131 5.84 5.56 -52.28
C LYS A 131 6.87 5.91 -53.34
N ALA A 132 8.16 5.68 -53.05
CA ALA A 132 9.26 5.97 -53.98
C ALA A 132 9.26 5.08 -55.23
N THR A 133 8.73 3.85 -55.14
CA THR A 133 8.64 2.92 -56.27
C THR A 133 7.40 3.10 -57.14
N ARG A 134 6.47 4.01 -56.79
CA ARG A 134 5.26 4.26 -57.57
C ARG A 134 5.61 5.17 -58.77
N PRO A 135 5.44 4.73 -60.04
CA PRO A 135 5.81 5.54 -61.18
C PRO A 135 4.88 6.74 -61.32
N SER A 136 5.44 7.92 -61.56
CA SER A 136 4.73 9.13 -61.95
C SER A 136 4.26 9.00 -63.41
N THR A 137 3.02 8.58 -63.62
CA THR A 137 2.25 8.83 -64.84
C THR A 137 1.65 10.21 -64.82
#